data_AF-A0A7J4V522-F1
#
_entry.id   AF-A0A7J4V522-F1
#
_cell.length_a   1.000
_cell.length_b   1.000
_cell.length_c   1.000
_cell.angle_alpha   90.00
_cell.angle_beta   90.00
_cell.angle_gamma   90.00
#
_symmetry.space_group_name_H-M   'P 1'
#
loop_
_entity.id
_entity.type
_entity.pdbx_description
1 polymer ?
#
loop_
_entity_poly.entity_id
_entity_poly.type
_entity_poly.pdbx_seq_one_letter_code
_entity_poly.pdbx_strand_id
1 'polypeptide(L)'
;MNAPATVLEKRVMEMMVHLMSNDPILTTHFVQTFKPNFESSGALIRDSNLEMIVESSGAYVYDLSSSQPPEYPLFVSVAHRLTAINPLAKIIFLATEEQQASDDFAPIKQLVESSRAIIHSRPPAYGETAGGTNLEQYAESIYNIIGDIVKDIKQPYPKNGKIEEGTIIKVGGSLLDLYKKNPNGLRNLLGASVEAHDKGYRIVLTVGGGPSNSVSKDMAAAYSLPAELRGENTERVLDVQARIIAYVLNDIKSGLGQYVSPEDANMVLRGNYINRELLDGQIPVFSLLPRDPSELGLPKDIPRDKSDAHAVYLANHLGMRRVIFAKNTDGIYERDPNVPDDRLDELGLKHENRPIRFLYANQVDTRIKRISIESDGRVTDEHLIETAALKPFIELKYPITIQIVDGTKPDKLITALEGNVATGSYILKP
;
A
#
# COMPACT_ATOMS: atom_id res chain seq x y z
N MET A 1 22.86 26.04 15.05
CA MET A 1 21.90 25.70 16.13
C MET A 1 20.74 24.98 15.46
N ASN A 2 20.55 23.72 15.81
CA ASN A 2 19.79 22.72 15.07
C ASN A 2 18.41 22.53 15.72
N ALA A 3 17.35 23.08 15.12
CA ALA A 3 15.96 22.72 15.41
C ALA A 3 15.38 22.04 14.15
N PRO A 4 15.61 20.74 13.88
CA PRO A 4 15.90 20.36 12.50
C PRO A 4 14.81 19.65 11.68
N ALA A 5 13.74 19.10 12.26
CA ALA A 5 12.79 18.32 11.46
C ALA A 5 11.40 18.20 12.09
N THR A 6 11.35 18.04 13.42
CA THR A 6 10.13 17.74 14.17
C THR A 6 9.13 18.90 14.25
N VAL A 7 9.59 20.16 14.21
CA VAL A 7 8.70 21.34 14.23
C VAL A 7 8.09 21.59 12.85
N LEU A 8 8.85 21.36 11.78
CA LEU A 8 8.37 21.53 10.40
C LEU A 8 7.45 20.37 9.99
N GLU A 9 7.79 19.12 10.34
CA GLU A 9 6.88 17.97 10.20
C GLU A 9 5.59 18.20 10.97
N LYS A 10 5.67 18.70 12.21
CA LYS A 10 4.49 19.04 13.00
C LYS A 10 3.64 20.13 12.33
N ARG A 11 4.25 21.19 11.81
CA ARG A 11 3.55 22.28 11.12
C ARG A 11 2.88 21.85 9.82
N VAL A 12 3.51 20.96 9.04
CA VAL A 12 2.87 20.37 7.85
C VAL A 12 1.78 19.35 8.24
N MET A 13 1.97 18.54 9.28
CA MET A 13 0.88 17.69 9.79
C MET A 13 -0.29 18.52 10.34
N GLU A 14 -0.03 19.67 10.98
CA GLU A 14 -1.04 20.63 11.43
C GLU A 14 -1.79 21.29 10.26
N MET A 15 -1.13 21.52 9.12
CA MET A 15 -1.79 21.96 7.87
C MET A 15 -2.63 20.85 7.21
N MET A 16 -2.55 19.61 7.71
CA MET A 16 -3.03 18.41 7.02
C MET A 16 -4.16 17.66 7.75
N VAL A 17 -4.89 18.32 8.64
CA VAL A 17 -5.92 17.64 9.43
C VAL A 17 -7.12 17.24 8.56
N HIS A 18 -7.38 15.93 8.56
CA HIS A 18 -8.65 15.33 8.18
C HIS A 18 -9.56 15.30 9.41
N LEU A 19 -10.83 15.66 9.25
CA LEU A 19 -11.88 15.35 10.21
C LEU A 19 -12.21 13.86 10.07
N MET A 20 -11.92 13.08 11.11
CA MET A 20 -12.45 11.72 11.24
C MET A 20 -13.71 11.76 12.11
N SER A 21 -14.79 11.16 11.61
CA SER A 21 -16.04 11.00 12.35
C SER A 21 -15.90 10.02 13.52
N ASN A 22 -16.41 10.44 14.69
CA ASN A 22 -17.07 9.67 15.75
C ASN A 22 -16.48 8.34 16.25
N ASP A 23 -15.21 8.34 16.68
CA ASP A 23 -14.71 7.36 17.65
C ASP A 23 -14.14 8.07 18.89
N PRO A 24 -14.65 7.87 20.13
CA PRO A 24 -14.36 8.73 21.29
C PRO A 24 -12.94 8.63 21.87
N ILE A 25 -12.01 7.91 21.23
CA ILE A 25 -10.69 7.60 21.81
C ILE A 25 -9.54 8.33 21.08
N LEU A 26 -9.78 8.99 19.95
CA LEU A 26 -8.75 9.80 19.25
C LEU A 26 -8.78 11.31 19.59
N THR A 27 -9.68 11.74 20.47
CA THR A 27 -10.02 13.14 20.71
C THR A 27 -9.04 13.95 21.58
N THR A 28 -7.80 13.51 21.83
CA THR A 28 -6.97 14.23 22.82
C THR A 28 -5.82 15.07 22.30
N HIS A 29 -5.28 14.88 21.09
CA HIS A 29 -4.19 15.75 20.64
C HIS A 29 -4.22 15.97 19.12
N PHE A 30 -4.36 17.24 18.72
CA PHE A 30 -4.30 17.84 17.37
C PHE A 30 -5.62 17.89 16.57
N VAL A 31 -6.49 18.80 16.98
CA VAL A 31 -7.49 19.44 16.12
C VAL A 31 -7.18 20.94 16.12
N GLN A 32 -6.59 21.43 15.03
CA GLN A 32 -6.56 22.86 14.71
C GLN A 32 -6.86 22.98 13.23
N THR A 33 -8.07 23.45 12.93
CA THR A 33 -8.49 23.91 11.62
C THR A 33 -7.56 25.01 11.12
N PHE A 34 -7.48 25.14 9.79
CA PHE A 34 -6.91 26.27 9.06
C PHE A 34 -6.94 27.58 9.89
N LYS A 35 -5.79 28.02 10.40
CA LYS A 35 -5.53 29.44 10.67
C LYS A 35 -4.50 29.96 9.67
N PRO A 36 -4.90 30.30 8.43
CA PRO A 36 -4.38 31.50 7.78
C PRO A 36 -4.70 32.69 8.70
N ASN A 37 -3.98 33.80 8.58
CA ASN A 37 -4.24 35.03 9.31
C ASN A 37 -5.67 35.60 9.07
N PHE A 38 -6.69 34.99 9.67
CA PHE A 38 -8.12 35.37 9.60
C PHE A 38 -8.59 36.18 10.81
N GLU A 39 -7.68 36.72 11.63
CA GLU A 39 -8.06 37.57 12.78
C GLU A 39 -8.49 39.00 12.40
N SER A 40 -8.56 39.36 11.11
CA SER A 40 -8.90 40.73 10.69
C SER A 40 -10.23 40.93 9.96
N SER A 41 -11.06 39.91 9.75
CA SER A 41 -12.40 40.16 9.19
C SER A 41 -13.45 39.19 9.73
N GLY A 42 -14.30 39.69 10.63
CA GLY A 42 -15.35 38.95 11.33
C GLY A 42 -16.54 38.55 10.44
N ALA A 43 -16.32 37.68 9.46
CA ALA A 43 -17.38 37.04 8.70
C ALA A 43 -17.30 35.51 8.87
N LEU A 44 -18.18 34.98 9.74
CA LEU A 44 -18.45 33.54 9.85
C LEU A 44 -19.08 33.04 8.54
N ILE A 45 -18.28 32.57 7.60
CA ILE A 45 -18.78 31.69 6.55
C ILE A 45 -18.87 30.29 7.15
N ARG A 46 -20.06 29.70 7.10
CA ARG A 46 -20.39 28.42 7.74
C ARG A 46 -19.49 27.30 7.22
N ASP A 47 -18.57 26.87 8.09
CA ASP A 47 -17.62 25.76 7.93
C ASP A 47 -18.24 24.42 7.46
N SER A 48 -19.56 24.24 7.61
CA SER A 48 -20.25 22.96 7.46
C SER A 48 -20.35 22.40 6.04
N ASN A 49 -20.21 23.20 4.99
CA ASN A 49 -20.44 22.73 3.61
C ASN A 49 -19.17 22.22 2.91
N LEU A 50 -17.99 22.80 3.20
CA LEU A 50 -16.73 22.35 2.63
C LEU A 50 -16.19 21.09 3.34
N GLU A 51 -16.38 20.98 4.66
CA GLU A 51 -16.05 19.79 5.44
C GLU A 51 -16.82 18.55 4.94
N MET A 52 -18.14 18.68 4.69
CA MET A 52 -19.03 17.58 4.29
C MET A 52 -18.73 16.98 2.89
N ILE A 53 -18.10 17.74 1.99
CA ILE A 53 -17.76 17.31 0.62
C ILE A 53 -16.37 16.65 0.56
N VAL A 54 -15.44 17.11 1.39
CA VAL A 54 -14.10 16.51 1.54
C VAL A 54 -14.20 15.16 2.29
N GLU A 55 -15.09 15.05 3.27
CA GLU A 55 -15.33 13.82 4.05
C GLU A 55 -15.88 12.65 3.20
N SER A 56 -16.62 12.92 2.11
CA SER A 56 -17.33 11.89 1.34
C SER A 56 -16.64 11.44 0.04
N SER A 57 -15.52 12.07 -0.35
CA SER A 57 -14.94 11.91 -1.70
C SER A 57 -13.54 11.33 -1.77
N GLY A 58 -12.78 11.28 -0.67
CA GLY A 58 -11.40 10.81 -0.68
C GLY A 58 -10.41 11.76 -1.38
N ALA A 59 -10.77 13.04 -1.54
CA ALA A 59 -9.89 14.08 -2.10
C ALA A 59 -9.24 14.93 -1.00
N TYR A 60 -7.97 15.28 -1.19
CA TYR A 60 -7.17 16.14 -0.32
C TYR A 60 -6.66 17.33 -1.14
N VAL A 61 -6.94 18.55 -0.68
CA VAL A 61 -6.58 19.78 -1.38
C VAL A 61 -5.54 20.56 -0.58
N TYR A 62 -4.45 20.95 -1.25
CA TYR A 62 -3.37 21.77 -0.71
C TYR A 62 -3.30 23.08 -1.47
N ASP A 63 -3.60 24.20 -0.80
CA ASP A 63 -3.25 25.52 -1.33
C ASP A 63 -1.80 25.85 -0.99
N LEU A 64 -0.96 25.98 -2.02
CA LEU A 64 0.46 26.26 -1.87
C LEU A 64 0.76 27.77 -1.78
N SER A 65 -0.23 28.66 -1.78
CA SER A 65 0.00 30.11 -1.87
C SER A 65 0.86 30.71 -0.75
N SER A 66 0.78 30.14 0.46
CA SER A 66 1.61 30.57 1.60
C SER A 66 2.86 29.71 1.80
N SER A 67 3.05 28.69 0.96
CA SER A 67 4.12 27.71 1.12
C SER A 67 5.42 28.21 0.51
N GLN A 68 6.53 27.91 1.16
CA GLN A 68 7.87 28.23 0.66
C GLN A 68 8.47 27.04 -0.08
N PRO A 69 9.34 27.25 -1.08
CA PRO A 69 9.96 26.16 -1.85
C PRO A 69 10.59 25.02 -1.02
N PRO A 70 11.29 25.29 0.11
CA PRO A 70 11.84 24.24 0.97
C PRO A 70 10.79 23.31 1.61
N GLU A 71 9.50 23.68 1.59
CA GLU A 71 8.40 22.91 2.17
C GLU A 71 7.82 21.89 1.18
N TYR A 72 8.03 22.06 -0.13
CA TYR A 72 7.50 21.17 -1.17
C TYR A 72 7.86 19.68 -0.99
N PRO A 73 9.10 19.31 -0.63
CA PRO A 73 9.44 17.91 -0.36
C PRO A 73 8.62 17.29 0.78
N LEU A 74 8.21 18.10 1.75
CA LEU A 74 7.40 17.64 2.88
C LEU A 74 5.96 17.37 2.43
N PHE A 75 5.35 18.25 1.64
CA PHE A 75 4.05 17.99 1.03
C PHE A 75 4.04 16.72 0.16
N VAL A 76 5.10 16.50 -0.63
CA VAL A 76 5.27 15.25 -1.40
C VAL A 76 5.32 14.03 -0.47
N SER A 77 6.12 14.11 0.60
CA SER A 77 6.24 13.03 1.59
C SER A 77 4.89 12.69 2.23
N VAL A 78 4.06 13.68 2.56
CA VAL A 78 2.76 13.37 3.15
C VAL A 78 1.75 12.88 2.13
N ALA A 79 1.76 13.40 0.90
CA ALA A 79 0.97 12.85 -0.20
C ALA A 79 1.30 11.36 -0.45
N HIS A 80 2.58 10.97 -0.38
CA HIS A 80 3.00 9.57 -0.44
C HIS A 80 2.41 8.73 0.69
N ARG A 81 2.41 9.24 1.93
CA ARG A 81 1.83 8.53 3.08
C ARG A 81 0.30 8.37 2.92
N LEU A 82 -0.41 9.45 2.57
CA LEU A 82 -1.86 9.43 2.38
C LEU A 82 -2.28 8.46 1.27
N THR A 83 -1.61 8.51 0.12
CA THR A 83 -1.90 7.60 -0.99
C THR A 83 -1.48 6.14 -0.71
N ALA A 84 -0.57 5.89 0.24
CA ALA A 84 -0.31 4.54 0.72
C ALA A 84 -1.40 4.01 1.67
N ILE A 85 -1.95 4.90 2.50
CA ILE A 85 -3.05 4.59 3.44
C ILE A 85 -4.39 4.42 2.70
N ASN A 86 -4.66 5.28 1.73
CA ASN A 86 -5.82 5.21 0.86
C ASN A 86 -5.34 5.30 -0.59
N PRO A 87 -5.19 4.16 -1.28
CA PRO A 87 -4.70 4.10 -2.66
C PRO A 87 -5.54 4.88 -3.68
N LEU A 88 -6.80 5.16 -3.35
CA LEU A 88 -7.72 5.92 -4.17
C LEU A 88 -7.74 7.41 -3.84
N ALA A 89 -7.02 7.83 -2.79
CA ALA A 89 -6.91 9.23 -2.41
C ALA A 89 -6.47 10.08 -3.60
N LYS A 90 -7.19 11.19 -3.81
CA LYS A 90 -6.78 12.19 -4.80
C LYS A 90 -6.11 13.34 -4.09
N ILE A 91 -4.86 13.59 -4.43
CA ILE A 91 -4.12 14.74 -3.93
C ILE A 91 -4.20 15.86 -4.96
N ILE A 92 -4.63 17.05 -4.55
CA ILE A 92 -4.80 18.22 -5.41
C ILE A 92 -3.94 19.35 -4.86
N PHE A 93 -3.00 19.83 -5.64
CA PHE A 93 -2.20 21.01 -5.34
C PHE A 93 -2.73 22.21 -6.10
N LEU A 94 -3.12 23.26 -5.38
CA LEU A 94 -3.45 24.56 -5.93
C LEU A 94 -2.19 25.42 -5.90
N ALA A 95 -1.75 25.87 -7.07
CA ALA A 95 -0.54 26.68 -7.21
C ALA A 95 -0.75 27.79 -8.24
N THR A 96 -0.08 28.93 -8.05
CA THR A 96 -0.07 30.01 -9.04
C THR A 96 0.78 29.63 -10.25
N GLU A 97 0.62 30.34 -11.37
CA GLU A 97 1.43 30.11 -12.57
C GLU A 97 2.92 30.34 -12.30
N GLU A 98 3.26 31.34 -11.48
CA GLU A 98 4.64 31.62 -11.09
C GLU A 98 5.25 30.48 -10.26
N GLN A 99 4.47 29.91 -9.32
CA GLN A 99 4.91 28.75 -8.55
C GLN A 99 5.14 27.54 -9.45
N GLN A 100 4.21 27.27 -10.38
CA GLN A 100 4.34 26.16 -11.32
C GLN A 100 5.50 26.34 -12.30
N ALA A 101 5.87 27.58 -12.63
CA ALA A 101 7.01 27.87 -13.50
C ALA A 101 8.37 27.73 -12.80
N SER A 102 8.42 27.77 -11.46
CA SER A 102 9.66 27.63 -10.69
C SER A 102 10.28 26.23 -10.79
N ASP A 103 11.62 26.17 -10.87
CA ASP A 103 12.39 24.93 -10.82
C ASP A 103 12.21 24.21 -9.48
N ASP A 104 12.01 24.96 -8.39
CA ASP A 104 11.79 24.37 -7.07
C ASP A 104 10.48 23.57 -6.99
N PHE A 105 9.55 23.78 -7.92
CA PHE A 105 8.28 23.06 -8.01
C PHE A 105 8.43 21.64 -8.59
N ALA A 106 9.65 21.27 -9.03
CA ALA A 106 9.95 19.95 -9.61
C ALA A 106 9.47 18.75 -8.76
N PRO A 107 9.59 18.73 -7.41
CA PRO A 107 9.10 17.62 -6.61
C PRO A 107 7.59 17.40 -6.74
N ILE A 108 6.80 18.47 -6.81
CA ILE A 108 5.34 18.39 -6.98
C ILE A 108 4.99 17.92 -8.40
N LYS A 109 5.71 18.40 -9.42
CA LYS A 109 5.54 17.93 -10.81
C LYS A 109 5.82 16.43 -10.94
N GLN A 110 6.92 15.95 -10.33
CA GLN A 110 7.28 14.53 -10.32
C GLN A 110 6.20 13.67 -9.64
N LEU A 111 5.59 14.18 -8.57
CA LEU A 111 4.46 13.50 -7.91
C LEU A 111 3.23 13.40 -8.82
N VAL A 112 2.93 14.43 -9.63
CA VAL A 112 1.85 14.37 -10.63
C VAL A 112 2.15 13.37 -11.73
N GLU A 113 3.38 13.32 -12.23
CA GLU A 113 3.82 12.33 -13.24
C GLU A 113 3.62 10.88 -12.74
N SER A 114 3.83 10.65 -11.43
CA SER A 114 3.57 9.35 -10.80
C SER A 114 2.07 9.01 -10.63
N SER A 115 1.15 9.87 -11.09
CA SER A 115 -0.31 9.72 -11.00
C SER A 115 -0.85 9.66 -9.56
N ARG A 116 -0.13 10.28 -8.62
CA ARG A 116 -0.50 10.37 -7.20
C ARG A 116 -1.19 11.69 -6.84
N ALA A 117 -0.96 12.72 -7.64
CA ALA A 117 -1.51 14.04 -7.42
C ALA A 117 -1.93 14.71 -8.74
N ILE A 118 -2.64 15.81 -8.60
CA ILE A 118 -3.05 16.71 -9.68
C ILE A 118 -2.61 18.12 -9.27
N ILE A 119 -2.10 18.91 -10.22
CA ILE A 119 -1.91 20.34 -10.05
C ILE A 119 -3.08 21.04 -10.72
N HIS A 120 -3.69 21.98 -10.01
CA HIS A 120 -4.70 22.88 -10.56
C HIS A 120 -4.25 24.33 -10.35
N SER A 121 -4.53 25.19 -11.32
CA SER A 121 -4.29 26.63 -11.15
C SER A 121 -5.15 27.13 -9.98
N ARG A 122 -4.50 27.83 -9.05
CA ARG A 122 -5.17 28.40 -7.89
C ARG A 122 -6.17 29.48 -8.34
N PRO A 123 -7.44 29.44 -7.91
CA PRO A 123 -8.37 30.55 -8.12
C PRO A 123 -7.86 31.82 -7.41
N PRO A 124 -8.16 33.03 -7.92
CA PRO A 124 -7.74 34.27 -7.25
C PRO A 124 -8.37 34.36 -5.85
N ALA A 125 -7.56 34.55 -4.82
CA ALA A 125 -8.08 34.63 -3.46
C ALA A 125 -8.77 35.97 -3.17
N TYR A 126 -9.47 36.00 -2.04
CA TYR A 126 -10.13 37.19 -1.56
C TYR A 126 -9.19 38.40 -1.52
N GLY A 127 -9.58 39.48 -2.21
CA GLY A 127 -8.81 40.73 -2.26
C GLY A 127 -7.63 40.77 -3.23
N GLU A 128 -7.36 39.70 -3.99
CA GLU A 128 -6.26 39.68 -4.98
C GLU A 128 -6.64 40.30 -6.34
N THR A 129 -7.93 40.55 -6.61
CA THR A 129 -8.40 41.15 -7.87
C THR A 129 -9.07 42.50 -7.64
N ALA A 130 -8.91 43.43 -8.60
CA ALA A 130 -9.45 44.79 -8.54
C ALA A 130 -11.00 44.88 -8.50
N GLY A 131 -11.70 43.74 -8.63
CA GLY A 131 -13.16 43.61 -8.51
C GLY A 131 -13.64 42.79 -7.30
N GLY A 132 -12.73 42.29 -6.46
CA GLY A 132 -13.03 41.57 -5.23
C GLY A 132 -13.78 40.25 -5.44
N THR A 133 -13.07 39.16 -5.73
CA THR A 133 -13.62 37.81 -5.52
C THR A 133 -14.00 37.69 -4.04
N ASN A 134 -15.28 37.52 -3.72
CA ASN A 134 -15.68 37.31 -2.33
C ASN A 134 -15.32 35.88 -1.87
N LEU A 135 -15.26 35.65 -0.56
CA LEU A 135 -14.85 34.36 -0.01
C LEU A 135 -15.78 33.20 -0.45
N GLU A 136 -17.06 33.49 -0.69
CA GLU A 136 -18.04 32.53 -1.21
C GLU A 136 -17.70 32.08 -2.64
N GLN A 137 -17.30 33.01 -3.52
CA GLN A 137 -16.90 32.71 -4.90
C GLN A 137 -15.60 31.91 -4.98
N TYR A 138 -14.64 32.18 -4.08
CA TYR A 138 -13.43 31.37 -3.98
C TYR A 138 -13.77 29.94 -3.52
N ALA A 139 -14.59 29.81 -2.47
CA ALA A 139 -15.07 28.52 -1.98
C ALA A 139 -15.85 27.73 -3.04
N GLU A 140 -16.73 28.38 -3.80
CA GLU A 140 -17.46 27.77 -4.91
C GLU A 140 -16.53 27.30 -6.05
N SER A 141 -15.47 28.06 -6.33
CA SER A 141 -14.46 27.66 -7.32
C SER A 141 -13.72 26.39 -6.90
N ILE A 142 -13.29 26.30 -5.63
CA ILE A 142 -12.69 25.09 -5.08
C ILE A 142 -13.69 23.92 -5.11
N TYR A 143 -14.94 24.19 -4.75
CA TYR A 143 -16.00 23.18 -4.80
C TYR A 143 -16.21 22.62 -6.20
N ASN A 144 -16.23 23.47 -7.23
CA ASN A 144 -16.37 23.03 -8.61
C ASN A 144 -15.17 22.21 -9.07
N ILE A 145 -13.94 22.61 -8.71
CA ILE A 145 -12.72 21.83 -8.99
C ILE A 145 -12.82 20.43 -8.37
N ILE A 146 -13.17 20.34 -7.09
CA ILE A 146 -13.35 19.05 -6.39
C ILE A 146 -14.50 18.27 -7.05
N GLY A 147 -15.62 18.92 -7.31
CA GLY A 147 -16.83 18.30 -7.87
C GLY A 147 -16.58 17.67 -9.24
N ASP A 148 -15.82 18.33 -10.10
CA ASP A 148 -15.47 17.79 -11.42
C ASP A 148 -14.48 16.63 -11.31
N ILE A 149 -13.49 16.73 -10.43
CA ILE A 149 -12.56 15.62 -10.13
C ILE A 149 -13.33 14.42 -9.57
N VAL A 150 -14.32 14.63 -8.70
CA VAL A 150 -15.14 13.57 -8.11
C VAL A 150 -16.10 12.95 -9.12
N LYS A 151 -16.65 13.73 -10.05
CA LYS A 151 -17.47 13.20 -11.15
C LYS A 151 -16.65 12.30 -12.07
N ASP A 152 -15.41 12.66 -12.35
CA ASP A 152 -14.47 11.81 -13.11
C ASP A 152 -14.16 10.50 -12.38
N ILE A 153 -14.11 10.51 -11.05
CA ILE A 153 -13.96 9.29 -10.22
C ILE A 153 -15.20 8.40 -10.29
N LYS A 154 -16.41 8.99 -10.34
CA LYS A 154 -17.68 8.26 -10.41
C LYS A 154 -18.05 7.79 -11.81
N GLN A 155 -17.24 8.10 -12.84
CA GLN A 155 -17.50 7.58 -14.18
C GLN A 155 -17.38 6.05 -14.20
N PRO A 156 -18.31 5.36 -14.90
CA PRO A 156 -18.32 3.90 -14.94
C PRO A 156 -17.10 3.39 -15.72
N TYR A 157 -16.12 2.93 -14.92
CA TYR A 157 -15.01 2.04 -15.23
C TYR A 157 -14.06 2.47 -16.38
N PRO A 158 -12.75 2.61 -16.12
CA PRO A 158 -11.80 2.77 -17.21
C PRO A 158 -11.86 1.52 -18.11
N LYS A 159 -12.07 1.72 -19.41
CA LYS A 159 -12.19 0.66 -20.45
C LYS A 159 -10.95 -0.24 -20.58
N ASN A 160 -9.88 -0.01 -19.80
CA ASN A 160 -8.60 -0.69 -19.89
C ASN A 160 -8.49 -1.97 -19.04
N GLY A 161 -9.55 -2.36 -18.31
CA GLY A 161 -9.58 -3.58 -17.50
C GLY A 161 -8.81 -3.50 -16.16
N LYS A 162 -8.31 -2.32 -15.77
CA LYS A 162 -7.56 -2.12 -14.52
C LYS A 162 -8.50 -1.92 -13.32
N ILE A 163 -8.10 -2.46 -12.18
CA ILE A 163 -8.88 -2.50 -10.92
C ILE A 163 -8.09 -1.78 -9.83
N GLU A 164 -8.01 -0.45 -9.93
CA GLU A 164 -7.16 0.36 -9.05
C GLU A 164 -7.55 0.27 -7.57
N GLU A 165 -8.83 0.03 -7.29
CA GLU A 165 -9.37 -0.17 -5.94
C GLU A 165 -9.13 -1.57 -5.36
N GLY A 166 -8.70 -2.52 -6.20
CA GLY A 166 -8.44 -3.88 -5.78
C GLY A 166 -7.16 -4.00 -4.95
N THR A 167 -7.09 -5.03 -4.13
CA THR A 167 -5.92 -5.32 -3.28
C THR A 167 -5.42 -6.74 -3.49
N ILE A 168 -4.11 -6.88 -3.72
CA ILE A 168 -3.43 -8.17 -3.58
C ILE A 168 -3.13 -8.40 -2.10
N ILE A 169 -3.57 -9.53 -1.54
CA ILE A 169 -3.17 -9.95 -0.19
C ILE A 169 -2.32 -11.20 -0.32
N LYS A 170 -1.06 -11.11 0.08
CA LYS A 170 -0.15 -12.24 0.14
C LYS A 170 -0.15 -12.85 1.54
N VAL A 171 -0.51 -14.13 1.63
CA VAL A 171 -0.35 -14.91 2.85
C VAL A 171 1.10 -15.39 2.95
N GLY A 172 1.87 -14.80 3.87
CA GLY A 172 3.29 -15.13 4.05
C GLY A 172 3.51 -16.59 4.42
N GLY A 173 4.61 -17.19 3.91
CA GLY A 173 4.95 -18.58 4.20
C GLY A 173 5.13 -18.85 5.70
N SER A 174 5.71 -17.90 6.43
CA SER A 174 5.88 -18.01 7.89
C SER A 174 4.55 -18.16 8.65
N LEU A 175 3.44 -17.61 8.15
CA LEU A 175 2.11 -17.83 8.72
C LEU A 175 1.64 -19.26 8.50
N LEU A 176 1.84 -19.81 7.29
CA LEU A 176 1.51 -21.20 6.99
C LEU A 176 2.33 -22.17 7.86
N ASP A 177 3.58 -21.79 8.15
CA ASP A 177 4.44 -22.51 9.09
C ASP A 177 3.93 -22.50 10.53
N LEU A 178 3.32 -21.39 10.97
CA LEU A 178 2.67 -21.31 12.28
C LEU A 178 1.37 -22.11 12.30
N TYR A 179 0.56 -22.00 11.25
CA TYR A 179 -0.78 -22.59 11.20
C TYR A 179 -0.80 -24.09 10.98
N LYS A 180 0.30 -24.71 10.53
CA LYS A 180 0.42 -26.17 10.57
C LYS A 180 0.24 -26.74 11.99
N LYS A 181 0.59 -25.97 13.02
CA LYS A 181 0.42 -26.34 14.43
C LYS A 181 -0.89 -25.83 15.02
N ASN A 182 -1.56 -24.87 14.36
CA ASN A 182 -2.83 -24.29 14.78
C ASN A 182 -3.71 -23.98 13.56
N PRO A 183 -4.45 -24.98 13.04
CA PRO A 183 -5.26 -24.84 11.83
C PRO A 183 -6.34 -23.73 11.90
N ASN A 184 -6.81 -23.41 13.11
CA ASN A 184 -7.79 -22.34 13.32
C ASN A 184 -7.22 -20.96 12.96
N GLY A 185 -5.92 -20.75 13.07
CA GLY A 185 -5.29 -19.48 12.70
C GLY A 185 -5.45 -19.15 11.21
N LEU A 186 -5.28 -20.15 10.33
CA LEU A 186 -5.52 -19.96 8.90
C LEU A 186 -7.00 -19.69 8.61
N ARG A 187 -7.91 -20.44 9.24
CA ARG A 187 -9.36 -20.24 9.10
C ARG A 187 -9.77 -18.82 9.52
N ASN A 188 -9.20 -18.31 10.61
CA ASN A 188 -9.50 -16.98 11.12
C ASN A 188 -8.99 -15.87 10.18
N LEU A 189 -7.75 -15.98 9.68
CA LEU A 189 -7.19 -15.03 8.70
C LEU A 189 -8.02 -15.00 7.41
N LEU A 190 -8.40 -16.18 6.89
CA LEU A 190 -9.24 -16.27 5.71
C LEU A 190 -10.68 -15.81 5.99
N GLY A 191 -11.19 -16.04 7.19
CA GLY A 191 -12.47 -15.49 7.66
C GLY A 191 -12.50 -13.96 7.60
N ALA A 192 -11.42 -13.29 8.00
CA ALA A 192 -11.29 -11.84 7.83
C ALA A 192 -11.25 -11.40 6.34
N SER A 193 -10.70 -12.24 5.46
CA SER A 193 -10.75 -11.99 4.00
C SER A 193 -12.19 -12.13 3.46
N VAL A 194 -12.96 -13.10 3.96
CA VAL A 194 -14.39 -13.25 3.64
C VAL A 194 -15.19 -12.06 4.16
N GLU A 195 -14.97 -11.62 5.40
CA GLU A 195 -15.63 -10.45 5.96
C GLU A 195 -15.34 -9.19 5.12
N ALA A 196 -14.08 -8.98 4.75
CA ALA A 196 -13.72 -7.86 3.89
C ALA A 196 -14.39 -7.95 2.50
N HIS A 197 -14.40 -9.12 1.88
CA HIS A 197 -15.12 -9.32 0.63
C HIS A 197 -16.62 -8.97 0.77
N ASP A 198 -17.26 -9.38 1.87
CA ASP A 198 -18.68 -9.09 2.13
C ASP A 198 -18.95 -7.60 2.41
N LYS A 199 -17.93 -6.85 2.86
CA LYS A 199 -17.94 -5.38 2.91
C LYS A 199 -17.70 -4.70 1.56
N GLY A 200 -17.51 -5.47 0.48
CA GLY A 200 -17.30 -4.96 -0.89
C GLY A 200 -15.84 -4.73 -1.27
N TYR A 201 -14.88 -5.21 -0.50
CA TYR A 201 -13.46 -5.14 -0.88
C TYR A 201 -13.12 -6.17 -1.96
N ARG A 202 -12.55 -5.72 -3.07
CA ARG A 202 -12.09 -6.58 -4.17
C ARG A 202 -10.69 -7.13 -3.87
N ILE A 203 -10.62 -8.43 -3.61
CA ILE A 203 -9.42 -9.09 -3.10
C ILE A 203 -8.94 -10.16 -4.08
N VAL A 204 -7.63 -10.20 -4.31
CA VAL A 204 -6.94 -11.35 -4.91
C VAL A 204 -5.89 -11.85 -3.94
N LEU A 205 -5.85 -13.15 -3.69
CA LEU A 205 -4.88 -13.76 -2.80
C LEU A 205 -3.68 -14.31 -3.56
N THR A 206 -2.52 -14.19 -2.95
CA THR A 206 -1.30 -14.92 -3.31
C THR A 206 -0.70 -15.59 -2.08
N VAL A 207 0.23 -16.52 -2.28
CA VAL A 207 0.75 -17.37 -1.19
C VAL A 207 2.27 -17.38 -1.14
N GLY A 208 2.82 -17.59 0.05
CA GLY A 208 4.21 -17.97 0.26
C GLY A 208 4.38 -19.48 0.39
N GLY A 209 5.62 -19.96 0.37
CA GLY A 209 5.91 -21.40 0.29
C GLY A 209 5.64 -22.21 1.58
N GLY A 210 5.71 -21.55 2.74
CA GLY A 210 5.45 -22.17 4.04
C GLY A 210 6.29 -23.42 4.35
N PRO A 211 5.78 -24.36 5.17
CA PRO A 211 6.57 -25.47 5.72
C PRO A 211 7.17 -26.38 4.67
N SER A 212 6.42 -26.65 3.60
CA SER A 212 6.86 -27.50 2.51
C SER A 212 8.02 -26.87 1.73
N ASN A 213 8.08 -25.53 1.68
CA ASN A 213 9.19 -24.84 1.01
C ASN A 213 10.45 -24.88 1.85
N SER A 214 10.35 -24.86 3.17
CA SER A 214 11.50 -25.03 4.07
C SER A 214 12.16 -26.39 3.84
N VAL A 215 11.37 -27.48 3.79
CA VAL A 215 11.88 -28.81 3.44
C VAL A 215 12.51 -28.84 2.04
N SER A 216 11.86 -28.20 1.06
CA SER A 216 12.38 -28.11 -0.30
C SER A 216 13.71 -27.36 -0.37
N LYS A 217 13.85 -26.27 0.40
CA LYS A 217 15.09 -25.49 0.49
C LYS A 217 16.21 -26.30 1.15
N ASP A 218 15.92 -27.01 2.24
CA ASP A 218 16.89 -27.85 2.94
C ASP A 218 17.41 -28.97 2.02
N MET A 219 16.52 -29.65 1.30
CA MET A 219 16.90 -30.65 0.29
C MET A 219 17.73 -30.02 -0.83
N ALA A 220 17.30 -28.87 -1.35
CA ALA A 220 18.02 -28.20 -2.41
C ALA A 220 19.44 -27.79 -2.00
N ALA A 221 19.62 -27.31 -0.78
CA ALA A 221 20.93 -26.99 -0.22
C ALA A 221 21.78 -28.27 -0.03
N ALA A 222 21.22 -29.31 0.57
CA ALA A 222 21.91 -30.58 0.84
C ALA A 222 22.42 -31.26 -0.44
N TYR A 223 21.64 -31.22 -1.52
CA TYR A 223 22.00 -31.82 -2.81
C TYR A 223 22.61 -30.83 -3.81
N SER A 224 22.84 -29.57 -3.42
CA SER A 224 23.36 -28.52 -4.30
C SER A 224 22.59 -28.40 -5.62
N LEU A 225 21.25 -28.42 -5.54
CA LEU A 225 20.40 -28.40 -6.73
C LEU A 225 20.55 -27.08 -7.51
N PRO A 226 20.55 -27.14 -8.87
CA PRO A 226 20.57 -25.95 -9.72
C PRO A 226 19.31 -25.08 -9.51
N ALA A 227 19.41 -23.79 -9.83
CA ALA A 227 18.36 -22.80 -9.58
C ALA A 227 17.03 -23.16 -10.27
N GLU A 228 17.10 -23.76 -11.45
CA GLU A 228 15.96 -24.20 -12.24
C GLU A 228 15.15 -25.26 -11.47
N LEU A 229 15.81 -26.31 -10.97
CA LEU A 229 15.17 -27.38 -10.19
C LEU A 229 14.62 -26.85 -8.85
N ARG A 230 15.30 -25.87 -8.24
CA ARG A 230 14.77 -25.18 -7.05
C ARG A 230 13.47 -24.46 -7.36
N GLY A 231 13.44 -23.70 -8.46
CA GLY A 231 12.27 -22.98 -8.92
C GLY A 231 11.07 -23.89 -9.21
N GLU A 232 11.29 -25.04 -9.88
CA GLU A 232 10.24 -26.02 -10.16
C GLU A 232 9.65 -26.64 -8.88
N ASN A 233 10.50 -26.95 -7.90
CA ASN A 233 10.03 -27.48 -6.62
C ASN A 233 9.24 -26.43 -5.82
N THR A 234 9.72 -25.19 -5.77
CA THR A 234 8.99 -24.10 -5.09
C THR A 234 7.66 -23.80 -5.76
N GLU A 235 7.57 -23.84 -7.09
CA GLU A 235 6.31 -23.70 -7.84
C GLU A 235 5.26 -24.73 -7.37
N ARG A 236 5.62 -26.01 -7.33
CA ARG A 236 4.71 -27.07 -6.85
C ARG A 236 4.27 -26.87 -5.41
N VAL A 237 5.18 -26.42 -4.55
CA VAL A 237 4.84 -26.12 -3.16
C VAL A 237 3.81 -24.99 -3.10
N LEU A 238 4.03 -23.90 -3.84
CA LEU A 238 3.12 -22.75 -3.88
C LEU A 238 1.75 -23.15 -4.44
N ASP A 239 1.69 -24.04 -5.43
CA ASP A 239 0.41 -24.57 -5.95
C ASP A 239 -0.39 -25.29 -4.86
N VAL A 240 0.28 -26.14 -4.06
CA VAL A 240 -0.39 -26.83 -2.96
C VAL A 240 -0.90 -25.82 -1.92
N GLN A 241 -0.10 -24.81 -1.57
CA GLN A 241 -0.54 -23.78 -0.60
C GLN A 241 -1.72 -22.96 -1.11
N ALA A 242 -1.72 -22.56 -2.39
CA ALA A 242 -2.81 -21.82 -3.01
C ALA A 242 -4.10 -22.65 -3.07
N ARG A 243 -4.00 -23.95 -3.38
CA ARG A 243 -5.14 -24.87 -3.35
C ARG A 243 -5.71 -25.06 -1.95
N ILE A 244 -4.86 -25.17 -0.92
CA ILE A 244 -5.30 -25.24 0.48
C ILE A 244 -6.05 -23.96 0.87
N ILE A 245 -5.53 -22.79 0.52
CA ILE A 245 -6.20 -21.51 0.81
C ILE A 245 -7.55 -21.43 0.11
N ALA A 246 -7.61 -21.76 -1.19
CA ALA A 246 -8.88 -21.78 -1.92
C ALA A 246 -9.88 -22.80 -1.34
N TYR A 247 -9.41 -23.96 -0.89
CA TYR A 247 -10.24 -24.96 -0.22
C TYR A 247 -10.82 -24.41 1.09
N VAL A 248 -9.99 -23.83 1.96
CA VAL A 248 -10.45 -23.27 3.24
C VAL A 248 -11.40 -22.09 3.04
N LEU A 249 -11.17 -21.24 2.04
CA LEU A 249 -12.13 -20.20 1.66
C LEU A 249 -13.51 -20.79 1.32
N ASN A 250 -13.54 -21.87 0.52
CA ASN A 250 -14.79 -22.53 0.15
C ASN A 250 -15.45 -23.28 1.31
N ASP A 251 -14.67 -23.75 2.29
CA ASP A 251 -15.20 -24.32 3.54
C ASP A 251 -15.83 -23.25 4.45
N ILE A 252 -15.33 -22.01 4.40
CA ILE A 252 -15.93 -20.87 5.11
C ILE A 252 -17.17 -20.35 4.36
N LYS A 253 -17.06 -20.15 3.05
CA LYS A 253 -18.14 -19.65 2.18
C LYS A 253 -18.06 -20.33 0.81
N SER A 254 -19.04 -21.20 0.54
CA SER A 254 -19.06 -22.01 -0.68
C SER A 254 -19.03 -21.16 -1.96
N GLY A 255 -18.16 -21.54 -2.91
CA GLY A 255 -18.03 -20.91 -4.21
C GLY A 255 -17.18 -19.63 -4.24
N LEU A 256 -16.70 -19.17 -3.08
CA LEU A 256 -15.94 -17.93 -2.96
C LEU A 256 -14.48 -18.08 -3.43
N GLY A 257 -13.80 -19.16 -3.02
CA GLY A 257 -12.37 -19.34 -3.30
C GLY A 257 -12.14 -19.93 -4.68
N GLN A 258 -11.42 -19.24 -5.57
CA GLN A 258 -11.08 -19.75 -6.90
C GLN A 258 -9.58 -19.87 -7.07
N TYR A 259 -9.04 -21.09 -7.03
CA TYR A 259 -7.63 -21.30 -7.36
C TYR A 259 -7.40 -21.08 -8.86
N VAL A 260 -6.37 -20.31 -9.19
CA VAL A 260 -5.89 -20.08 -10.56
C VAL A 260 -4.49 -20.66 -10.67
N SER A 261 -4.33 -21.71 -11.48
CA SER A 261 -3.02 -22.33 -11.69
C SER A 261 -2.13 -21.45 -12.58
N PRO A 262 -0.80 -21.62 -12.55
CA PRO A 262 0.10 -20.91 -13.45
C PRO A 262 -0.20 -21.16 -14.93
N GLU A 263 -0.70 -22.34 -15.30
CA GLU A 263 -1.11 -22.69 -16.66
C GLU A 263 -2.34 -21.90 -17.10
N ASP A 264 -3.36 -21.82 -16.23
CA ASP A 264 -4.61 -21.10 -16.50
C ASP A 264 -4.42 -19.58 -16.40
N ALA A 265 -3.49 -19.12 -15.55
CA ALA A 265 -3.24 -17.72 -15.29
C ALA A 265 -2.99 -16.92 -16.56
N ASN A 266 -2.38 -17.51 -17.58
CA ASN A 266 -2.11 -16.83 -18.85
C ASN A 266 -3.41 -16.49 -19.60
N MET A 267 -4.30 -17.47 -19.72
CA MET A 267 -5.62 -17.30 -20.32
C MET A 267 -6.45 -16.30 -19.52
N VAL A 268 -6.49 -16.48 -18.19
CA VAL A 268 -7.32 -15.67 -17.28
C VAL A 268 -6.87 -14.21 -17.27
N LEU A 269 -5.55 -13.95 -17.22
CA LEU A 269 -4.99 -12.60 -17.15
C LEU A 269 -4.98 -11.88 -18.51
N ARG A 270 -4.81 -12.58 -19.64
CA ARG A 270 -4.94 -11.95 -20.97
C ARG A 270 -6.36 -11.68 -21.38
N GLY A 271 -7.25 -12.61 -21.06
CA GLY A 271 -8.67 -12.47 -21.36
C GLY A 271 -9.37 -11.43 -20.48
N ASN A 272 -8.66 -10.81 -19.53
CA ASN A 272 -9.22 -9.92 -18.52
C ASN A 272 -10.39 -10.57 -17.75
N TYR A 273 -10.27 -11.88 -17.47
CA TYR A 273 -11.27 -12.63 -16.71
C TYR A 273 -11.21 -12.28 -15.22
N ILE A 274 -10.04 -11.90 -14.69
CA ILE A 274 -9.98 -11.20 -13.39
C ILE A 274 -10.45 -9.76 -13.61
N ASN A 275 -11.76 -9.55 -13.48
CA ASN A 275 -12.42 -8.25 -13.60
C ASN A 275 -13.26 -7.97 -12.34
N ARG A 276 -13.91 -6.79 -12.29
CA ARG A 276 -14.70 -6.39 -11.12
C ARG A 276 -15.87 -7.34 -10.84
N GLU A 277 -16.58 -7.79 -11.88
CA GLU A 277 -17.72 -8.71 -11.72
C GLU A 277 -17.27 -10.04 -11.09
N LEU A 278 -16.12 -10.58 -11.52
CA LEU A 278 -15.53 -11.75 -10.90
C LEU A 278 -15.17 -11.47 -9.43
N LEU A 279 -14.49 -10.35 -9.17
CA LEU A 279 -14.02 -9.99 -7.82
C LEU A 279 -15.13 -9.57 -6.85
N ASP A 280 -16.33 -9.25 -7.35
CA ASP A 280 -17.51 -8.99 -6.54
C ASP A 280 -18.18 -10.30 -6.07
N GLY A 281 -17.91 -11.42 -6.75
CA GLY A 281 -18.47 -12.74 -6.42
C GLY A 281 -17.46 -13.74 -5.87
N GLN A 282 -16.17 -13.57 -6.16
CA GLN A 282 -15.12 -14.56 -5.91
C GLN A 282 -13.82 -13.91 -5.46
N ILE A 283 -13.01 -14.69 -4.74
CA ILE A 283 -11.63 -14.38 -4.37
C ILE A 283 -10.70 -15.32 -5.15
N PRO A 284 -10.05 -14.83 -6.23
CA PRO A 284 -9.03 -15.58 -6.94
C PRO A 284 -7.79 -15.80 -6.07
N VAL A 285 -7.22 -17.00 -6.11
CA VAL A 285 -6.04 -17.40 -5.36
C VAL A 285 -4.98 -17.87 -6.34
N PHE A 286 -3.91 -17.10 -6.49
CA PHE A 286 -2.78 -17.42 -7.37
C PHE A 286 -1.63 -18.01 -6.56
N SER A 287 -0.98 -19.03 -7.10
CA SER A 287 0.33 -19.47 -6.61
C SER A 287 1.43 -18.58 -7.18
N LEU A 288 1.48 -18.45 -8.50
CA LEU A 288 2.49 -17.72 -9.26
C LEU A 288 1.86 -17.14 -10.55
N LEU A 289 2.61 -16.25 -11.21
CA LEU A 289 2.31 -15.86 -12.60
C LEU A 289 2.59 -17.02 -13.57
N PRO A 290 2.14 -16.96 -14.83
CA PRO A 290 2.49 -17.94 -15.86
C PRO A 290 4.00 -18.09 -16.03
N ARG A 291 4.42 -19.25 -16.53
CA ARG A 291 5.84 -19.53 -16.83
C ARG A 291 6.41 -18.61 -17.92
N ASP A 292 5.61 -18.30 -18.94
CA ASP A 292 5.94 -17.26 -19.91
C ASP A 292 4.92 -16.12 -19.81
N PRO A 293 5.22 -15.05 -19.04
CA PRO A 293 4.33 -13.92 -18.89
C PRO A 293 4.63 -12.81 -19.91
N SER A 294 5.46 -13.05 -20.94
CA SER A 294 5.88 -11.99 -21.88
C SER A 294 4.73 -11.37 -22.66
N GLU A 295 3.74 -12.18 -23.00
CA GLU A 295 2.53 -11.72 -23.69
C GLU A 295 1.56 -10.98 -22.74
N LEU A 296 1.85 -10.93 -21.44
CA LEU A 296 1.25 -9.99 -20.47
C LEU A 296 2.03 -8.67 -20.39
N GLY A 297 3.11 -8.52 -21.16
CA GLY A 297 4.03 -7.39 -21.07
C GLY A 297 4.92 -7.42 -19.82
N LEU A 298 5.10 -8.59 -19.20
CA LEU A 298 5.92 -8.77 -18.00
C LEU A 298 7.27 -9.43 -18.35
N PRO A 299 8.30 -9.29 -17.50
CA PRO A 299 9.60 -9.92 -17.73
C PRO A 299 9.51 -11.45 -17.82
N LYS A 300 10.26 -12.06 -18.75
CA LYS A 300 10.29 -13.53 -18.92
C LYS A 300 10.95 -14.26 -17.75
N ASP A 301 11.97 -13.64 -17.16
CA ASP A 301 12.85 -14.30 -16.19
C ASP A 301 12.51 -13.93 -14.74
N ILE A 302 11.22 -13.91 -14.39
CA ILE A 302 10.82 -13.73 -12.98
C ILE A 302 11.15 -15.03 -12.23
N PRO A 303 12.06 -15.02 -11.23
CA PRO A 303 12.45 -16.25 -10.55
C PRO A 303 11.27 -16.91 -9.82
N ARG A 304 11.04 -18.20 -10.09
CA ARG A 304 9.88 -18.95 -9.57
C ARG A 304 9.91 -19.14 -8.04
N ASP A 305 11.09 -19.03 -7.44
CA ASP A 305 11.29 -19.09 -5.99
C ASP A 305 11.05 -17.74 -5.30
N LYS A 306 10.74 -16.67 -6.06
CA LYS A 306 10.52 -15.30 -5.56
C LYS A 306 9.05 -14.89 -5.60
N SER A 307 8.28 -15.51 -4.72
CA SER A 307 6.84 -15.32 -4.63
C SER A 307 6.39 -13.88 -4.31
N ASP A 308 7.21 -13.04 -3.64
CA ASP A 308 6.86 -11.63 -3.38
C ASP A 308 6.87 -10.85 -4.70
N ALA A 309 7.83 -11.15 -5.58
CA ALA A 309 7.94 -10.50 -6.88
C ALA A 309 6.71 -10.79 -7.75
N HIS A 310 6.27 -12.05 -7.76
CA HIS A 310 5.05 -12.46 -8.46
C HIS A 310 3.80 -11.70 -7.98
N ALA A 311 3.65 -11.47 -6.67
CA ALA A 311 2.54 -10.69 -6.13
C ALA A 311 2.57 -9.22 -6.61
N VAL A 312 3.76 -8.61 -6.65
CA VAL A 312 3.94 -7.22 -7.12
C VAL A 312 3.66 -7.10 -8.63
N TYR A 313 4.17 -8.03 -9.44
CA TYR A 313 3.90 -8.05 -10.89
C TYR A 313 2.42 -8.30 -11.18
N LEU A 314 1.76 -9.20 -10.43
CA LEU A 314 0.33 -9.45 -10.55
C LEU A 314 -0.49 -8.19 -10.22
N ALA A 315 -0.15 -7.50 -9.12
CA ALA A 315 -0.79 -6.23 -8.77
C ALA A 315 -0.68 -5.23 -9.92
N ASN A 316 0.51 -5.10 -10.52
CA ASN A 316 0.71 -4.22 -11.66
C ASN A 316 -0.11 -4.63 -12.90
N HIS A 317 -0.17 -5.92 -13.19
CA HIS A 317 -0.96 -6.44 -14.30
C HIS A 317 -2.46 -6.15 -14.11
N LEU A 318 -2.99 -6.33 -12.91
CA LEU A 318 -4.39 -6.04 -12.60
C LEU A 318 -4.67 -4.55 -12.40
N GLY A 319 -3.63 -3.73 -12.31
CA GLY A 319 -3.75 -2.29 -12.02
C GLY A 319 -4.02 -1.97 -10.55
N MET A 320 -3.90 -2.96 -9.66
CA MET A 320 -4.15 -2.80 -8.23
C MET A 320 -3.05 -1.97 -7.58
N ARG A 321 -3.46 -0.95 -6.85
CA ARG A 321 -2.56 0.04 -6.25
C ARG A 321 -1.93 -0.43 -4.93
N ARG A 322 -2.52 -1.44 -4.29
CA ARG A 322 -2.11 -1.93 -2.98
C ARG A 322 -1.77 -3.41 -2.99
N VAL A 323 -0.66 -3.72 -2.31
CA VAL A 323 -0.28 -5.09 -1.94
C VAL A 323 -0.17 -5.15 -0.42
N ILE A 324 -0.84 -6.11 0.21
CA ILE A 324 -0.73 -6.38 1.64
C ILE A 324 0.02 -7.70 1.82
N PHE A 325 1.13 -7.69 2.55
CA PHE A 325 1.79 -8.91 3.00
C PHE A 325 1.37 -9.20 4.43
N ALA A 326 0.54 -10.22 4.59
CA ALA A 326 0.23 -10.78 5.90
C ALA A 326 1.42 -11.63 6.36
N LYS A 327 2.06 -11.22 7.45
CA LYS A 327 3.23 -11.88 8.02
C LYS A 327 3.00 -12.24 9.49
N ASN A 328 3.91 -13.01 10.07
CA ASN A 328 3.94 -13.30 11.50
C ASN A 328 4.59 -12.17 12.34
N THR A 329 4.73 -10.98 11.76
CA THR A 329 5.22 -9.77 12.41
C THR A 329 4.20 -8.66 12.22
N ASP A 330 4.14 -7.71 13.15
CA ASP A 330 3.19 -6.59 13.10
C ASP A 330 3.65 -5.42 12.24
N GLY A 331 4.82 -5.50 11.63
CA GLY A 331 5.31 -4.50 10.70
C GLY A 331 6.75 -4.73 10.26
N ILE A 332 7.37 -3.63 9.84
CA ILE A 332 8.78 -3.54 9.44
C ILE A 332 9.60 -3.18 10.66
N TYR A 333 10.77 -3.79 10.80
CA TYR A 333 11.74 -3.52 11.85
C TYR A 333 13.13 -3.34 11.25
N GLU A 334 14.05 -2.70 11.97
CA GLU A 334 15.44 -2.56 11.53
C GLU A 334 16.14 -3.91 11.37
N ARG A 335 15.71 -4.95 12.07
CA ARG A 335 16.15 -6.35 11.98
C ARG A 335 14.91 -7.24 12.08
N ASP A 336 14.96 -8.50 11.65
CA ASP A 336 13.88 -9.45 11.95
C ASP A 336 13.65 -9.53 13.48
N PRO A 337 12.48 -9.17 14.01
CA PRO A 337 12.20 -9.20 15.45
C PRO A 337 12.17 -10.61 16.04
N ASN A 338 12.13 -11.66 15.22
CA ASN A 338 12.06 -13.05 15.67
C ASN A 338 13.43 -13.72 15.86
N VAL A 339 14.55 -13.02 15.62
CA VAL A 339 15.88 -13.59 15.89
C VAL A 339 16.06 -13.79 17.41
N PRO A 340 16.39 -15.02 17.85
CA PRO A 340 16.63 -15.34 19.26
C PRO A 340 17.75 -14.52 19.91
N ASP A 341 17.61 -14.22 21.21
CA ASP A 341 18.55 -13.35 21.95
C ASP A 341 19.98 -13.88 21.99
N ASP A 342 20.18 -15.18 22.15
CA ASP A 342 21.49 -15.84 22.10
C ASP A 342 22.21 -15.58 20.77
N ARG A 343 21.47 -15.59 19.66
CA ARG A 343 22.00 -15.27 18.34
C ARG A 343 22.30 -13.78 18.17
N LEU A 344 21.59 -12.90 18.88
CA LEU A 344 21.92 -11.47 18.88
C LEU A 344 23.21 -11.19 19.61
N ASP A 345 23.42 -11.86 20.73
CA ASP A 345 24.66 -11.78 21.51
C ASP A 345 25.85 -12.26 20.68
N GLU A 346 25.73 -13.41 20.02
CA GLU A 346 26.77 -13.95 19.12
C GLU A 346 27.12 -13.01 17.98
N LEU A 347 26.14 -12.27 17.45
CA LEU A 347 26.33 -11.31 16.36
C LEU A 347 26.70 -9.89 16.85
N GLY A 348 26.80 -9.66 18.16
CA GLY A 348 27.07 -8.34 18.75
C GLY A 348 26.00 -7.30 18.43
N LEU A 349 24.75 -7.71 18.27
CA LEU A 349 23.63 -6.86 17.90
C LEU A 349 22.85 -6.40 19.14
N LYS A 350 22.24 -5.21 19.06
CA LYS A 350 21.36 -4.70 20.11
C LYS A 350 20.04 -5.49 20.13
N HIS A 351 19.52 -5.78 21.33
CA HIS A 351 18.19 -6.36 21.51
C HIS A 351 17.07 -5.38 21.15
N GLU A 352 17.27 -4.07 21.36
CA GLU A 352 16.29 -3.05 20.98
C GLU A 352 16.10 -3.05 19.46
N ASN A 353 14.86 -3.26 19.02
CA ASN A 353 14.48 -3.29 17.61
C ASN A 353 13.24 -2.43 17.39
N ARG A 354 13.38 -1.32 16.68
CA ARG A 354 12.32 -0.32 16.55
C ARG A 354 11.43 -0.60 15.34
N PRO A 355 10.10 -0.52 15.49
CA PRO A 355 9.21 -0.62 14.36
C PRO A 355 9.35 0.61 13.45
N ILE A 356 9.38 0.38 12.14
CA ILE A 356 9.42 1.42 11.12
C ILE A 356 8.03 1.48 10.48
N ARG A 357 7.35 2.60 10.66
CA ARG A 357 5.99 2.78 10.15
C ARG A 357 5.95 3.00 8.65
N PHE A 358 6.82 3.86 8.14
CA PHE A 358 6.94 4.20 6.73
C PHE A 358 8.40 4.06 6.31
N LEU A 359 8.63 3.35 5.21
CA LEU A 359 9.95 3.12 4.64
C LEU A 359 9.87 3.33 3.13
N TYR A 360 10.74 4.15 2.57
CA TYR A 360 10.84 4.20 1.11
C TYR A 360 11.57 2.96 0.58
N ALA A 361 11.14 2.43 -0.56
CA ALA A 361 11.70 1.20 -1.13
C ALA A 361 13.22 1.31 -1.40
N ASN A 362 13.69 2.48 -1.82
CA ASN A 362 15.12 2.77 -2.00
C ASN A 362 15.92 2.89 -0.69
N GLN A 363 15.24 2.94 0.46
CA GLN A 363 15.86 2.97 1.79
C GLN A 363 15.97 1.59 2.44
N VAL A 364 15.41 0.54 1.83
CA VAL A 364 15.38 -0.79 2.46
C VAL A 364 16.79 -1.29 2.72
N ASP A 365 17.69 -1.23 1.74
CA ASP A 365 19.07 -1.72 1.88
C ASP A 365 19.93 -0.90 2.85
N THR A 366 19.55 0.36 3.12
CA THR A 366 20.33 1.25 4.00
C THR A 366 19.78 1.32 5.42
N ARG A 367 18.46 1.14 5.62
CA ARG A 367 17.80 1.26 6.92
C ARG A 367 17.47 -0.09 7.57
N ILE A 368 17.38 -1.16 6.79
CA ILE A 368 17.07 -2.50 7.29
C ILE A 368 18.34 -3.31 7.32
N LYS A 369 18.78 -3.68 8.52
CA LYS A 369 19.78 -4.74 8.72
C LYS A 369 19.11 -6.03 8.28
N ARG A 370 19.49 -6.50 7.09
CA ARG A 370 18.94 -7.71 6.50
C ARG A 370 19.52 -8.94 7.18
N ILE A 371 19.15 -9.11 8.46
CA ILE A 371 19.58 -10.18 9.35
C ILE A 371 18.32 -10.88 9.83
N SER A 372 18.19 -12.12 9.42
CA SER A 372 17.15 -13.07 9.81
C SER A 372 17.75 -14.45 9.89
N ILE A 373 17.05 -15.36 10.55
CA ILE A 373 17.52 -16.73 10.74
C ILE A 373 16.54 -17.69 10.07
N GLU A 374 17.03 -18.49 9.11
CA GLU A 374 16.27 -19.60 8.55
C GLU A 374 16.13 -20.75 9.58
N SER A 375 15.23 -21.70 9.34
CA SER A 375 14.97 -22.80 10.27
C SER A 375 16.19 -23.67 10.60
N ASP A 376 17.22 -23.64 9.76
CA ASP A 376 18.49 -24.36 9.91
C ASP A 376 19.59 -23.52 10.61
N GLY A 377 19.28 -22.30 11.06
CA GLY A 377 20.20 -21.42 11.77
C GLY A 377 21.04 -20.50 10.85
N ARG A 378 20.91 -20.60 9.52
CA ARG A 378 21.61 -19.72 8.58
C ARG A 378 21.07 -18.30 8.62
N VAL A 379 21.98 -17.34 8.48
CA VAL A 379 21.61 -15.92 8.37
C VAL A 379 21.15 -15.62 6.94
N THR A 380 19.99 -15.00 6.79
CA THR A 380 19.39 -14.59 5.50
C THR A 380 18.99 -13.13 5.52
N ASP A 381 18.95 -12.52 4.33
CA ASP A 381 18.59 -11.13 4.09
C ASP A 381 17.12 -10.96 3.63
N GLU A 382 16.36 -12.04 3.51
CA GLU A 382 15.04 -12.07 2.85
C GLU A 382 13.81 -11.99 3.78
N HIS A 383 13.97 -11.54 5.03
CA HIS A 383 12.87 -11.60 6.02
C HIS A 383 11.72 -10.61 5.77
N LEU A 384 12.06 -9.40 5.30
CA LEU A 384 11.09 -8.35 5.16
C LEU A 384 10.35 -8.42 3.83
N ILE A 385 11.09 -8.61 2.76
CA ILE A 385 10.61 -8.74 1.39
C ILE A 385 11.78 -9.27 0.57
N GLU A 386 11.50 -10.16 -0.38
CA GLU A 386 12.52 -10.62 -1.31
C GLU A 386 13.06 -9.43 -2.14
N THR A 387 14.39 -9.29 -2.28
CA THR A 387 14.99 -8.18 -3.07
C THR A 387 14.43 -8.11 -4.49
N ALA A 388 14.12 -9.28 -5.05
CA ALA A 388 13.52 -9.43 -6.37
C ALA A 388 12.14 -8.77 -6.51
N ALA A 389 11.45 -8.46 -5.41
CA ALA A 389 10.18 -7.76 -5.40
C ALA A 389 10.32 -6.23 -5.25
N LEU A 390 11.42 -5.75 -4.65
CA LEU A 390 11.65 -4.31 -4.46
C LEU A 390 11.89 -3.57 -5.77
N LYS A 391 12.72 -4.15 -6.66
CA LYS A 391 13.00 -3.57 -7.97
C LYS A 391 11.72 -3.34 -8.80
N PRO A 392 10.89 -4.35 -9.07
CA PRO A 392 9.64 -4.13 -9.80
C PRO A 392 8.67 -3.23 -9.04
N PHE A 393 8.66 -3.25 -7.71
CA PHE A 393 7.83 -2.30 -6.96
C PHE A 393 8.23 -0.84 -7.23
N ILE A 394 9.52 -0.54 -7.35
CA ILE A 394 10.00 0.81 -7.68
C ILE A 394 9.67 1.17 -9.15
N GLU A 395 9.88 0.24 -10.08
CA GLU A 395 9.84 0.51 -11.52
C GLU A 395 8.42 0.48 -12.13
N LEU A 396 7.53 -0.35 -11.59
CA LEU A 396 6.19 -0.56 -12.17
C LEU A 396 5.23 0.57 -11.83
N LYS A 397 4.20 0.80 -12.65
CA LYS A 397 3.28 1.93 -12.48
C LYS A 397 2.34 1.78 -11.28
N TYR A 398 1.62 0.66 -11.17
CA TYR A 398 0.42 0.60 -10.33
C TYR A 398 0.64 0.35 -8.84
N PRO A 399 1.35 -0.69 -8.39
CA PRO A 399 1.45 -0.93 -6.95
C PRO A 399 2.18 0.26 -6.32
N ILE A 400 1.49 1.15 -5.61
CA ILE A 400 2.05 2.36 -5.03
C ILE A 400 2.48 2.15 -3.58
N THR A 401 1.97 1.09 -2.95
CA THR A 401 2.29 0.71 -1.59
C THR A 401 2.36 -0.80 -1.43
N ILE A 402 3.29 -1.25 -0.60
CA ILE A 402 3.28 -2.57 0.02
C ILE A 402 3.06 -2.34 1.52
N GLN A 403 2.02 -2.94 2.10
CA GLN A 403 1.73 -2.87 3.52
C GLN A 403 2.05 -4.21 4.17
N ILE A 404 2.82 -4.22 5.25
CA ILE A 404 3.09 -5.40 6.06
C ILE A 404 2.15 -5.38 7.26
N VAL A 405 1.42 -6.47 7.49
CA VAL A 405 0.45 -6.58 8.61
C VAL A 405 0.63 -7.88 9.38
N ASP A 406 0.26 -7.86 10.66
CA ASP A 406 0.22 -9.05 11.50
C ASP A 406 -0.92 -9.98 11.06
N GLY A 407 -0.60 -10.98 10.26
CA GLY A 407 -1.57 -11.99 9.81
C GLY A 407 -1.98 -12.98 10.90
N THR A 408 -1.37 -12.94 12.10
CA THR A 408 -1.84 -13.71 13.27
C THR A 408 -3.02 -13.05 13.97
N LYS A 409 -3.32 -11.79 13.62
CA LYS A 409 -4.42 -10.98 14.15
C LYS A 409 -5.38 -10.62 13.01
N PRO A 410 -6.45 -11.40 12.80
CA PRO A 410 -7.35 -11.24 11.65
C PRO A 410 -7.96 -9.82 11.52
N ASP A 411 -8.25 -9.17 12.64
CA ASP A 411 -8.75 -7.79 12.72
C ASP A 411 -7.80 -6.79 12.04
N LYS A 412 -6.50 -7.04 12.08
CA LYS A 412 -5.49 -6.19 11.42
C LYS A 412 -5.60 -6.23 9.91
N LEU A 413 -6.08 -7.32 9.31
CA LEU A 413 -6.28 -7.36 7.87
C LEU A 413 -7.42 -6.45 7.43
N ILE A 414 -8.57 -6.53 8.12
CA ILE A 414 -9.74 -5.70 7.86
C ILE A 414 -9.40 -4.23 8.08
N THR A 415 -8.79 -3.92 9.23
CA THR A 415 -8.40 -2.55 9.60
C THR A 415 -7.38 -1.96 8.61
N ALA A 416 -6.53 -2.79 7.98
CA ALA A 416 -5.62 -2.36 6.93
C ALA A 416 -6.36 -2.01 5.63
N LEU A 417 -7.34 -2.82 5.23
CA LEU A 417 -8.19 -2.58 4.05
C LEU A 417 -9.05 -1.32 4.22
N GLU A 418 -9.51 -1.04 5.44
CA GLU A 418 -10.21 0.19 5.81
C GLU A 418 -9.32 1.44 5.79
N GLY A 419 -7.99 1.28 5.66
CA GLY A 419 -7.05 2.41 5.55
C GLY A 419 -6.68 3.02 6.89
N ASN A 420 -6.60 2.24 7.97
CA ASN A 420 -6.16 2.77 9.25
C ASN A 420 -4.63 3.00 9.29
N VAL A 421 -4.25 4.24 9.62
CA VAL A 421 -2.86 4.69 9.70
C VAL A 421 -2.06 4.03 10.83
N ALA A 422 -2.69 3.34 11.78
CA ALA A 422 -2.05 2.66 12.91
C ALA A 422 -1.90 1.13 12.71
N THR A 423 -2.39 0.55 11.61
CA THR A 423 -2.25 -0.89 11.33
C THR A 423 -1.07 -1.22 10.40
N GLY A 424 -0.06 -1.96 10.88
CA GLY A 424 1.04 -2.46 10.06
C GLY A 424 2.20 -1.47 9.77
N SER A 425 2.95 -1.72 8.72
CA SER A 425 3.99 -0.83 8.21
C SER A 425 3.91 -0.71 6.70
N TYR A 426 4.38 0.40 6.13
CA TYR A 426 4.25 0.70 4.71
C TYR A 426 5.63 0.84 4.06
N ILE A 427 5.81 0.14 2.94
CA ILE A 427 6.85 0.41 1.96
C ILE A 427 6.25 1.32 0.89
N LEU A 428 6.87 2.49 0.71
CA LEU A 428 6.48 3.55 -0.21
C LEU A 428 7.38 3.52 -1.44
N LYS A 429 6.82 3.79 -2.62
CA LYS A 429 7.67 4.18 -3.76
C LYS A 429 8.37 5.51 -3.48
N PRO A 430 9.62 5.66 -3.96
CA PRO A 430 10.38 6.91 -3.84
C PRO A 430 9.68 8.07 -4.53
#